data_AF-K9ZXX9-F1
#
_entry.id   AF-K9ZXX9-F1
#
_cell.length_a   1.000
_cell.length_b   1.000
_cell.length_c   1.000
_cell.angle_alpha   90.00
_cell.angle_beta   90.00
_cell.angle_gamma   90.00
#
_symmetry.space_group_name_H-M   'P 1'
#
loop_
_entity.id
_entity.type
_entity.pdbx_description
1 polymer ?
#
loop_
_entity_poly.entity_id
_entity_poly.type
_entity_poly.pdbx_seq_one_letter_code
_entity_poly.pdbx_strand_id
1 'polypeptide(L)' 'MKGHGPHPLWRHKKTGGIYEEIARGRLEHDETPVVVYRHCLKAEVWVRPEAEFMDGRFEPLG' A
#
# COMPACT_ATOMS: atom_id res chain seq x y z
N MET A 1 -2.22 -20.94 -6.64
CA MET A 1 -2.52 -19.53 -6.97
C MET A 1 -3.50 -19.02 -5.91
N LYS A 2 -3.05 -18.22 -4.93
CA LYS A 2 -3.93 -17.72 -3.87
C LYS A 2 -4.62 -16.45 -4.38
N GLY A 3 -5.95 -16.49 -4.46
CA GLY A 3 -6.80 -15.43 -4.98
C GLY A 3 -6.57 -14.09 -4.27
N HIS A 4 -6.61 -13.01 -5.04
CA HIS A 4 -6.63 -11.65 -4.52
C HIS A 4 -7.97 -11.46 -3.80
N GLY A 5 -7.94 -11.23 -2.49
CA GLY A 5 -9.11 -10.79 -1.72
C GLY A 5 -9.47 -9.34 -2.08
N PRO A 6 -10.56 -8.78 -1.51
CA PRO A 6 -11.14 -7.48 -1.87
C PRO A 6 -10.34 -6.28 -1.32
N HIS A 7 -9.02 -6.37 -1.36
CA HIS A 7 -8.14 -5.32 -0.87
C HIS A 7 -8.04 -4.19 -1.88
N PRO A 8 -8.09 -2.91 -1.43
CA PRO A 8 -7.93 -1.76 -2.31
C PRO A 8 -6.63 -1.85 -3.13
N LEU A 9 -6.75 -1.56 -4.43
CA LEU A 9 -5.63 -1.49 -5.34
C LEU A 9 -5.20 -0.04 -5.57
N TRP A 10 -3.90 0.16 -5.65
CA TRP A 10 -3.26 1.47 -5.76
C TRP A 10 -2.19 1.45 -6.85
N ARG A 11 -2.17 2.49 -7.70
CA ARG A 11 -1.09 2.72 -8.67
C ARG A 11 -0.15 3.80 -8.17
N HIS A 12 1.15 3.52 -8.12
CA HIS A 12 2.16 4.55 -7.86
C HIS A 12 2.41 5.36 -9.12
N LYS A 13 2.13 6.66 -9.08
CA LYS A 13 2.12 7.53 -10.28
C LYS A 13 3.47 7.63 -10.99
N LYS A 14 4.58 7.60 -10.23
CA LYS A 14 5.94 7.74 -10.81
C LYS A 14 6.43 6.47 -11.49
N THR A 15 6.17 5.30 -10.91
CA THR A 15 6.74 4.02 -11.38
C THR A 15 5.75 3.19 -12.18
N GLY A 16 4.45 3.50 -12.10
CA GLY A 16 3.38 2.69 -12.69
C GLY A 16 3.13 1.36 -11.95
N GLY A 17 3.84 1.09 -10.84
CA GLY A 17 3.66 -0.12 -10.05
C GLY A 17 2.26 -0.21 -9.47
N ILE A 18 1.69 -1.42 -9.49
CA ILE A 18 0.37 -1.73 -8.92
C ILE A 18 0.58 -2.44 -7.60
N TYR A 19 -0.11 -1.95 -6.58
CA TYR A 19 0.04 -2.40 -5.21
C TYR A 19 -1.33 -2.70 -4.60
N GLU A 20 -1.36 -3.72 -3.76
CA GLU A 20 -2.51 -4.11 -2.96
C GLU A 20 -2.30 -3.66 -1.51
N GLU A 21 -3.26 -2.92 -0.96
CA GLU A 21 -3.27 -2.54 0.45
C GLU A 21 -3.74 -3.72 1.31
N ILE A 22 -2.79 -4.38 1.96
CA ILE A 22 -3.05 -5.62 2.70
C ILE A 22 -3.36 -5.39 4.18
N ALA A 23 -2.93 -4.27 4.77
CA ALA A 23 -3.28 -3.88 6.14
C ALA A 23 -3.05 -2.39 6.41
N ARG A 24 -3.66 -1.88 7.49
CA ARG A 24 -3.29 -0.63 8.16
C ARG A 24 -2.88 -0.91 9.60
N GLY A 25 -2.06 -0.04 10.16
CA GLY A 25 -1.58 -0.17 11.53
C GLY A 25 -1.00 1.12 12.09
N ARG A 26 -0.24 1.00 13.18
CA ARG A 26 0.55 2.07 13.79
C ARG A 26 1.96 1.55 14.06
N LEU A 27 2.98 2.41 13.91
CA LEU A 27 4.32 2.10 14.40
C LEU A 27 4.29 2.09 15.93
N GLU A 28 4.90 1.08 16.55
CA GLU A 28 4.87 0.94 18.02
C GLU A 28 5.59 2.09 18.73
N HIS A 29 6.68 2.58 18.14
CA HIS A 29 7.58 3.52 18.83
C HIS A 29 7.06 4.97 18.88
N ASP A 30 6.18 5.37 17.96
CA ASP A 30 5.67 6.76 17.87
C ASP A 30 4.19 6.87 17.48
N GLU A 31 3.48 5.75 17.43
CA GLU A 31 2.06 5.65 17.05
C GLU A 31 1.71 6.15 15.63
N THR A 32 2.70 6.44 14.79
CA THR A 32 2.47 6.93 13.42
C THR A 32 1.58 5.95 12.65
N PRO A 33 0.43 6.38 12.10
CA PRO A 33 -0.41 5.53 11.26
C PRO A 33 0.35 5.10 10.00
N VAL A 34 0.25 3.82 9.64
CA VAL A 34 0.93 3.25 8.48
C VAL A 34 -0.01 2.42 7.60
N VAL A 35 0.34 2.38 6.32
CA VAL A 35 -0.23 1.51 5.31
C VAL A 35 0.79 0.41 4.97
N VAL A 36 0.33 -0.84 5.01
CA VAL A 36 1.12 -2.01 4.58
C VAL A 36 0.58 -2.46 3.23
N TYR A 37 1.45 -2.50 2.23
CA TYR A 37 1.05 -2.81 0.87
C TYR A 37 2.09 -3.68 0.16
N ARG A 38 1.62 -4.53 -0.76
CA ARG A 38 2.50 -5.43 -1.54
C ARG A 38 2.42 -5.12 -3.02
N HIS A 39 3.52 -5.32 -3.74
CA HIS A 39 3.53 -5.22 -5.19
C HIS A 39 2.74 -6.39 -5.82
N CYS A 40 1.84 -6.13 -6.76
CA CYS A 40 0.98 -7.20 -7.32
C CYS A 40 1.76 -8.23 -8.17
N LEU A 41 2.88 -7.82 -8.77
CA LEU A 41 3.71 -8.69 -9.63
C LEU A 41 5.03 -9.15 -8.98
N LYS A 42 5.36 -8.67 -7.78
CA LYS A 42 6.65 -8.93 -7.12
C LYS A 42 6.43 -9.28 -5.65
N ALA A 43 7.38 -9.98 -5.03
CA ALA A 43 7.25 -10.40 -3.64
C ALA A 43 7.51 -9.28 -2.61
N GLU A 44 7.65 -8.04 -3.05
CA GLU A 44 8.02 -6.91 -2.19
C GLU A 44 6.82 -6.41 -1.38
N VAL A 45 7.03 -6.25 -0.08
CA VAL A 45 6.07 -5.65 0.86
C VAL A 45 6.70 -4.38 1.44
N TRP A 46 5.89 -3.34 1.55
CA TRP A 46 6.28 -2.04 2.05
C TRP A 46 5.40 -1.64 3.24
N VAL A 47 5.99 -0.90 4.16
CA VAL A 47 5.31 -0.15 5.21
C VAL A 47 5.61 1.31 4.99
N ARG A 48 4.60 2.16 4.98
CA ARG A 48 4.75 3.60 4.72
C ARG A 48 3.82 4.40 5.63
N PRO A 49 4.23 5.58 6.12
CA PRO A 49 3.31 6.48 6.82
C PRO A 49 2.06 6.75 5.98
N GLU A 50 0.88 6.68 6.61
CA GLU A 50 -0.40 6.89 5.91
C GLU A 50 -0.45 8.26 5.24
N ALA A 51 0.07 9.30 5.91
CA ALA A 51 0.16 10.65 5.36
C ALA A 51 0.95 10.70 4.04
N GLU A 52 2.05 9.95 3.93
CA GLU A 52 2.82 9.87 2.68
C GLU A 52 2.15 9.01 1.61
N PHE A 53 1.41 7.99 2.02
CA PHE A 53 0.70 7.13 1.08
C PHE A 53 -0.49 7.89 0.45
N MET A 54 -1.15 8.73 1.25
CA MET A 54 -2.32 9.52 0.86
C MET A 54 -1.98 10.91 0.31
N ASP A 55 -0.70 11.29 0.17
CA ASP A 55 -0.28 12.62 -0.31
C ASP A 55 -0.43 12.83 -1.83
N GLY A 56 -0.97 11.83 -2.54
CA GLY A 56 -1.20 11.87 -3.97
C GLY A 56 -0.11 11.21 -4.82
N ARG A 57 0.93 10.61 -4.23
CA ARG A 57 1.87 9.70 -4.95
C ARG A 57 1.19 8.45 -5.52
N PHE A 58 0.13 8.02 -4.86
CA PHE A 58 -0.68 6.87 -5.26
C PHE A 58 -2.07 7.35 -5.70
N GLU A 59 -2.71 6.56 -6.55
CA GLU A 59 -4.12 6.72 -6.88
C GLU A 59 -4.86 5.37 -6.79
N PRO A 60 -6.10 5.36 -6.30
CA PRO A 60 -6.89 4.14 -6.19
C PRO A 60 -7.32 3.66 -7.59
N LEU A 61 -7.43 2.34 -7.76
CA LEU A 61 -7.76 1.72 -9.05
C LEU A 61 -9.21 1.20 -9.17
N GLY A 62 -10.05 1.43 -8.15
CA GLY A 62 -11.47 1.04 -8.15
C GLY A 62 -11.72 -0.39 -7.75
#